data_AF-A0A356GCW2-F1
#
_entry.id   AF-A0A356GCW2-F1
#
_cell.length_a   1.000
_cell.length_b   1.000
_cell.length_c   1.000
_cell.angle_alpha   90.00
_cell.angle_beta   90.00
_cell.angle_gamma   90.00
#
_symmetry.space_group_name_H-M   'P 1'
#
loop_
_entity.id
_entity.type
_entity.pdbx_description
1 polymer ?
#
loop_
_entity_poly.entity_id
_entity_poly.type
_entity_poly.pdbx_seq_one_letter_code
_entity_poly.pdbx_strand_id
1 'polypeptide(L)'
;MKNILKKISTAMNIVTRKKERLYTSAVILAAGLSARMQGISKQMIELSGKSVIAHTLCAFQNCELIDEIIIVTNEAEFPYYNEEFKNEYGITKLSRVVLGGNTRARSAENGFSAISKNADFVAIHDGARCLITPEKISAVVKAAFNKGAAIAATKATDTMKKADEDGKITGTLDRSKIWRAQTPQVFKKSIYFVSLKNCKSKGAAITDDAMMAEHAGFNVYCIETGSDNIKITTPADIREVLGVLNGRESK
;
A
#
# COMPACT_ATOMS: atom_id res chain seq x y z
N MET A 1 27.02 13.21 -44.11
CA MET A 1 25.71 12.51 -44.08
C MET A 1 25.60 11.40 -43.03
N LYS A 2 26.51 10.41 -42.97
CA LYS A 2 26.43 9.28 -42.03
C LYS A 2 26.32 9.67 -40.54
N ASN A 3 27.00 10.73 -40.10
CA ASN A 3 26.93 11.22 -38.71
C ASN A 3 25.61 11.93 -38.34
N ILE A 4 24.93 12.53 -39.31
CA ILE A 4 23.62 13.19 -39.11
C ILE A 4 22.53 12.12 -39.01
N LEU A 5 22.57 11.12 -39.88
CA LEU A 5 21.67 9.95 -39.83
C LEU A 5 21.82 9.16 -38.52
N LYS A 6 23.04 9.03 -37.99
CA LYS A 6 23.28 8.38 -36.69
C LYS A 6 22.71 9.19 -35.52
N LYS A 7 22.88 10.53 -35.52
CA LYS A 7 22.27 11.42 -34.51
C LYS A 7 20.75 11.46 -34.58
N ILE A 8 20.17 11.46 -35.79
CA ILE A 8 18.72 11.39 -35.99
C ILE A 8 18.19 10.00 -35.58
N SER A 9 18.91 8.91 -35.85
CA SER A 9 18.56 7.57 -35.37
C SER A 9 18.62 7.48 -33.83
N THR A 10 19.65 8.06 -33.19
CA THR A 10 19.72 8.13 -31.72
C THR A 10 18.61 9.01 -31.15
N ALA A 11 18.30 10.16 -31.76
CA ALA A 11 17.20 11.04 -31.36
C ALA A 11 15.83 10.39 -31.59
N MET A 12 15.64 9.64 -32.68
CA MET A 12 14.41 8.88 -32.95
C MET A 12 14.27 7.69 -32.00
N ASN A 13 15.36 6.99 -31.62
CA ASN A 13 15.32 5.97 -30.57
C ASN A 13 15.03 6.55 -29.18
N ILE A 14 15.37 7.82 -28.92
CA ILE A 14 14.95 8.56 -27.72
C ILE A 14 13.44 8.88 -27.78
N VAL A 15 12.89 9.11 -28.98
CA VAL A 15 11.47 9.41 -29.21
C VAL A 15 10.59 8.15 -29.32
N THR A 16 11.17 7.00 -29.66
CA THR A 16 10.48 5.70 -29.74
C THR A 16 10.92 4.75 -28.64
N ARG A 17 10.78 5.17 -27.37
CA ARG A 17 10.53 4.17 -26.32
C ARG A 17 9.17 3.54 -26.62
N LYS A 18 9.18 2.36 -27.24
CA LYS A 18 8.07 1.40 -27.18
C LYS A 18 7.58 1.47 -25.73
N LYS A 19 6.37 1.96 -25.49
CA LYS A 19 5.91 2.39 -24.15
C LYS A 19 6.09 1.21 -23.20
N GLU A 20 7.23 1.18 -22.51
CA GLU A 20 7.53 0.14 -21.54
C GLU A 20 6.44 0.25 -20.50
N ARG A 21 5.81 -0.89 -20.21
CA ARG A 21 4.78 -0.96 -19.19
C ARG A 21 5.36 -0.38 -17.90
N LEU A 22 4.63 0.57 -17.30
CA LEU A 22 5.07 1.23 -16.07
C LEU A 22 5.35 0.18 -14.99
N TYR A 23 6.51 0.30 -14.33
CA TYR A 23 6.94 -0.65 -13.31
C TYR A 23 6.44 -0.19 -11.94
N THR A 24 5.73 -1.06 -11.21
CA THR A 24 5.21 -0.76 -9.88
C THR A 24 5.76 -1.71 -8.83
N SER A 25 6.43 -1.15 -7.83
CA SER A 25 6.87 -1.88 -6.64
C SER A 25 5.84 -1.74 -5.52
N ALA A 26 5.43 -2.84 -4.92
CA ALA A 26 4.61 -2.85 -3.72
C ALA A 26 5.49 -2.94 -2.47
N VAL A 27 5.22 -2.11 -1.47
CA VAL A 27 5.83 -2.16 -0.15
C VAL A 27 4.75 -2.54 0.85
N ILE A 28 4.86 -3.75 1.41
CA ILE A 28 3.89 -4.32 2.35
C ILE A 28 4.43 -4.14 3.77
N LEU A 29 3.74 -3.33 4.56
CA LEU A 29 4.12 -2.99 5.93
C LEU A 29 3.57 -4.04 6.90
N ALA A 30 4.46 -4.87 7.43
CA ALA A 30 4.19 -5.95 8.38
C ALA A 30 4.96 -5.80 9.71
N ALA A 31 5.84 -4.81 9.86
CA ALA A 31 6.70 -4.61 11.04
C ALA A 31 5.99 -4.15 12.33
N GLY A 32 4.66 -4.01 12.34
CA GLY A 32 3.92 -3.50 13.49
C GLY A 32 3.87 -4.50 14.65
N LEU A 33 4.33 -4.09 15.84
CA LEU A 33 4.19 -4.89 17.05
C LEU A 33 2.71 -4.98 17.46
N SER A 34 2.24 -6.20 17.71
CA SER A 34 0.83 -6.50 17.97
C SER A 34 0.41 -6.19 19.42
N ALA A 35 0.73 -4.98 19.91
CA ALA A 35 0.48 -4.54 21.29
C ALA A 35 -0.99 -4.65 21.72
N ARG A 36 -1.93 -4.52 20.76
CA ARG A 36 -3.38 -4.64 20.96
C ARG A 36 -3.93 -6.08 20.85
N MET A 37 -3.06 -7.09 20.67
CA MET A 37 -3.43 -8.51 20.51
C MET A 37 -2.68 -9.44 21.46
N GLN A 38 -2.30 -8.94 22.64
CA GLN A 38 -1.71 -9.78 23.69
C GLN A 38 -0.45 -10.57 23.24
N GLY A 39 0.33 -10.01 22.29
CA GLY A 39 1.61 -10.61 21.85
C GLY A 39 1.54 -11.52 20.62
N ILE A 40 0.37 -11.90 20.13
CA ILE A 40 0.23 -12.70 18.90
C ILE A 40 0.41 -11.81 17.67
N SER A 41 1.32 -12.17 16.76
CA SER A 41 1.49 -11.43 15.50
C SER A 41 0.24 -11.55 14.64
N LYS A 42 -0.47 -10.43 14.45
CA LYS A 42 -1.65 -10.36 13.57
C LYS A 42 -1.40 -10.84 12.16
N GLN A 43 -0.17 -10.63 11.66
CA GLN A 43 0.21 -11.00 10.30
C GLN A 43 0.21 -12.52 10.11
N MET A 44 0.51 -13.24 11.19
CA MET A 44 0.68 -14.69 11.23
C MET A 44 -0.57 -15.45 11.65
N ILE A 45 -1.67 -14.76 11.97
CA ILE A 45 -2.94 -15.42 12.28
C ILE A 45 -3.45 -16.12 11.03
N GLU A 46 -3.71 -17.42 11.14
CA GLU A 46 -4.28 -18.23 10.08
C GLU A 46 -5.80 -18.01 10.00
N LEU A 47 -6.29 -17.64 8.82
CA LEU A 47 -7.69 -17.43 8.51
C LEU A 47 -8.01 -18.14 7.20
N SER A 48 -9.00 -19.05 7.21
CA SER A 48 -9.39 -19.84 6.02
C SER A 48 -8.19 -20.49 5.31
N GLY A 49 -7.33 -21.18 6.08
CA GLY A 49 -6.20 -21.96 5.57
C GLY A 49 -4.97 -21.17 5.11
N LYS A 50 -4.92 -19.85 5.31
CA LYS A 50 -3.73 -19.02 5.03
C LYS A 50 -3.53 -17.95 6.09
N SER A 51 -2.28 -17.57 6.35
CA SER A 51 -2.00 -16.43 7.22
C SER A 51 -2.58 -15.12 6.66
N VAL A 52 -2.89 -14.15 7.53
CA VAL A 52 -3.35 -12.81 7.15
C VAL A 52 -2.42 -12.18 6.10
N ILE A 53 -1.11 -12.24 6.32
CA ILE A 53 -0.14 -11.69 5.37
C ILE A 53 -0.10 -12.50 4.06
N ALA A 54 -0.27 -13.83 4.09
CA ALA A 54 -0.34 -14.64 2.87
C ALA A 54 -1.49 -14.23 1.96
N HIS A 55 -2.68 -13.97 2.50
CA HIS A 55 -3.81 -13.44 1.73
C HIS A 55 -3.45 -12.11 1.05
N THR A 56 -2.85 -11.18 1.80
CA THR A 56 -2.36 -9.91 1.25
C THR A 56 -1.37 -10.14 0.12
N LEU A 57 -0.33 -10.94 0.33
CA LEU A 57 0.70 -11.18 -0.68
C LEU A 57 0.16 -11.87 -1.92
N CYS A 58 -0.78 -12.82 -1.78
CA CYS A 58 -1.44 -13.47 -2.90
C CYS A 58 -2.21 -12.45 -3.77
N ALA A 59 -2.91 -11.50 -3.16
CA ALA A 59 -3.61 -10.45 -3.91
C ALA A 59 -2.65 -9.55 -4.71
N PHE A 60 -1.51 -9.18 -4.13
CA PHE A 60 -0.48 -8.40 -4.84
C PHE A 60 0.26 -9.23 -5.89
N GLN A 61 0.55 -10.50 -5.62
CA GLN A 61 1.13 -11.45 -6.56
C GLN A 61 0.27 -11.58 -7.81
N ASN A 62 -1.04 -11.74 -7.62
CA ASN A 62 -2.01 -11.93 -8.71
C ASN A 62 -2.43 -10.62 -9.39
N CYS A 63 -2.07 -9.45 -8.86
CA CYS A 63 -2.28 -8.19 -9.55
C CYS A 63 -1.26 -8.04 -10.67
N GLU A 64 -1.73 -8.06 -11.92
CA GLU A 64 -0.85 -7.93 -13.07
C GLU A 64 -0.04 -6.64 -13.05
N LEU A 65 -0.54 -5.53 -12.50
CA LEU A 65 0.15 -4.23 -12.50
C LEU A 65 1.20 -4.07 -11.40
N ILE A 66 1.41 -5.09 -10.58
CA ILE A 66 2.49 -5.14 -9.59
C ILE A 66 3.62 -6.00 -10.18
N ASP A 67 4.83 -5.46 -10.18
CA ASP A 67 6.03 -6.10 -10.74
C ASP A 67 6.97 -6.63 -9.65
N GLU A 68 6.91 -6.03 -8.47
CA GLU A 68 7.80 -6.32 -7.35
C GLU A 68 7.06 -6.19 -6.03
N ILE A 69 7.38 -7.05 -5.06
CA ILE A 69 6.89 -6.97 -3.70
C ILE A 69 8.08 -6.91 -2.74
N ILE A 70 8.05 -5.94 -1.83
CA ILE A 70 8.97 -5.75 -0.73
C ILE A 70 8.16 -5.91 0.57
N ILE A 71 8.58 -6.82 1.44
CA ILE A 71 8.01 -6.94 2.78
C ILE A 71 8.87 -6.15 3.76
N VAL A 72 8.23 -5.33 4.58
CA VAL A 72 8.87 -4.65 5.70
C VAL A 72 8.40 -5.30 7.00
N THR A 73 9.30 -5.96 7.71
CA THR A 73 8.96 -6.79 8.89
C THR A 73 9.83 -6.49 10.11
N ASN A 74 9.49 -7.08 11.25
CA ASN A 74 10.31 -7.02 12.46
C ASN A 74 11.41 -8.10 12.44
N GLU A 75 12.39 -8.00 13.33
CA GLU A 75 13.53 -8.95 13.38
C GLU A 75 13.10 -10.40 13.65
N ALA A 76 12.08 -10.60 14.49
CA ALA A 76 11.62 -11.93 14.86
C ALA A 76 10.95 -12.69 13.70
N GLU A 77 10.21 -11.97 12.84
CA GLU A 77 9.52 -12.55 11.68
C GLU A 77 10.38 -12.51 10.39
N PHE A 78 11.54 -11.83 10.41
CA PHE A 78 12.39 -11.69 9.23
C PHE A 78 12.80 -13.04 8.59
N PRO A 79 13.30 -14.05 9.35
CA PRO A 79 13.72 -15.32 8.75
C PRO A 79 12.56 -16.03 8.04
N TYR A 80 11.38 -16.02 8.66
CA TYR A 80 10.18 -16.65 8.14
C TYR A 80 9.76 -16.11 6.77
N TYR A 81 9.74 -14.78 6.60
CA TYR A 81 9.42 -14.18 5.30
C TYR A 81 10.51 -14.40 4.24
N ASN A 82 11.76 -14.49 4.66
CA ASN A 82 12.91 -14.54 3.75
C ASN A 82 13.12 -15.94 3.16
N GLU A 83 12.82 -16.99 3.92
CA GLU A 83 13.17 -18.38 3.56
C GLU A 83 11.96 -19.23 3.16
N GLU A 84 10.85 -19.11 3.89
CA GLU A 84 9.74 -20.07 3.79
C GLU A 84 8.63 -19.57 2.85
N PHE A 85 8.32 -18.27 2.94
CA PHE A 85 7.10 -17.70 2.37
C PHE A 85 7.00 -17.76 0.83
N LYS A 86 8.12 -17.61 0.12
CA LYS A 86 8.12 -17.64 -1.36
C LYS A 86 7.69 -19.00 -1.89
N ASN A 87 8.18 -20.06 -1.27
CA ASN A 87 7.96 -21.44 -1.73
C ASN A 87 6.59 -21.95 -1.28
N GLU A 88 6.22 -21.68 -0.02
CA GLU A 88 4.94 -22.13 0.55
C GLU A 88 3.73 -21.58 -0.21
N TYR A 89 3.75 -20.28 -0.55
CA TYR A 89 2.61 -19.60 -1.18
C TYR A 89 2.83 -19.23 -2.66
N GLY A 90 3.94 -19.64 -3.27
CA GLY A 90 4.25 -19.36 -4.69
C GLY A 90 4.39 -17.87 -5.02
N ILE A 91 4.87 -17.06 -4.08
CA ILE A 91 4.99 -15.59 -4.24
C ILE A 91 6.27 -15.24 -5.01
N THR A 92 6.23 -15.36 -6.33
CA THR A 92 7.38 -15.12 -7.21
C THR A 92 7.79 -13.66 -7.33
N LYS A 93 6.89 -12.70 -7.06
CA LYS A 93 7.18 -11.26 -7.11
C LYS A 93 7.83 -10.72 -5.83
N LEU A 94 7.91 -11.52 -4.76
CA LEU A 94 8.62 -11.12 -3.54
C LEU A 94 10.12 -11.03 -3.84
N SER A 95 10.65 -9.82 -3.95
CA SER A 95 12.04 -9.60 -4.29
C SER A 95 12.92 -9.45 -3.04
N ARG A 96 12.39 -8.81 -2.00
CA ARG A 96 13.15 -8.40 -0.82
C ARG A 96 12.30 -8.45 0.45
N VAL A 97 12.95 -8.80 1.55
CA VAL A 97 12.46 -8.59 2.91
C VAL A 97 13.41 -7.61 3.58
N VAL A 98 12.88 -6.59 4.25
CA VAL A 98 13.67 -5.59 4.96
C VAL A 98 13.13 -5.36 6.36
N LEU A 99 14.00 -4.92 7.26
CA LEU A 99 13.60 -4.56 8.61
C LEU A 99 12.84 -3.23 8.62
N GLY A 100 11.77 -3.18 9.41
CA GLY A 100 11.04 -1.97 9.72
C GLY A 100 11.81 -1.04 10.63
N GLY A 101 11.19 0.09 10.95
CA GLY A 101 11.68 0.98 12.00
C GLY A 101 10.66 1.15 13.11
N ASN A 102 11.00 2.02 14.07
CA ASN A 102 10.19 2.25 15.28
C ASN A 102 8.82 2.89 15.00
N THR A 103 8.56 3.35 13.77
CA THR A 103 7.28 3.94 13.37
C THR A 103 6.83 3.39 12.02
N ARG A 104 5.52 3.46 11.73
CA ARG A 104 4.97 3.07 10.41
C ARG A 104 5.65 3.85 9.28
N ALA A 105 5.84 5.15 9.44
CA ALA A 105 6.50 6.01 8.45
C ALA A 105 7.96 5.59 8.19
N ARG A 106 8.71 5.25 9.25
CA ARG A 106 10.09 4.76 9.10
C ARG A 106 10.14 3.40 8.39
N SER A 107 9.20 2.51 8.70
CA SER A 107 9.05 1.23 7.99
C SER A 107 8.74 1.46 6.51
N ALA A 108 7.84 2.38 6.19
CA ALA A 108 7.53 2.74 4.80
C ALA A 108 8.75 3.33 4.06
N GLU A 109 9.56 4.13 4.75
CA GLU A 109 10.82 4.65 4.19
C GLU A 109 11.84 3.54 3.91
N ASN A 110 12.04 2.61 4.84
CA ASN A 110 12.95 1.48 4.67
C ASN A 110 12.54 0.62 3.47
N GLY A 111 11.25 0.29 3.36
CA GLY A 111 10.70 -0.44 2.21
C GLY A 111 10.84 0.32 0.90
N PHE A 112 10.52 1.62 0.88
CA PHE A 112 10.71 2.47 -0.29
C PHE A 112 12.17 2.54 -0.74
N SER A 113 13.12 2.56 0.19
CA SER A 113 14.55 2.58 -0.12
C SER A 113 15.03 1.27 -0.76
N ALA A 114 14.27 0.19 -0.61
CA ALA A 114 14.61 -1.13 -1.12
C ALA A 114 13.98 -1.45 -2.49
N ILE A 115 13.06 -0.61 -3.00
CA ILE A 115 12.39 -0.87 -4.27
C ILE A 115 13.36 -0.88 -5.45
N SER A 116 12.95 -1.55 -6.53
CA SER A 116 13.67 -1.56 -7.80
C SER A 116 14.01 -0.15 -8.30
N LYS A 117 15.22 0.00 -8.83
CA LYS A 117 15.65 1.25 -9.49
C LYS A 117 14.75 1.57 -10.69
N ASN A 118 14.21 0.55 -11.35
CA ASN A 118 13.33 0.66 -12.50
C ASN A 118 11.89 1.06 -12.14
N ALA A 119 11.53 1.10 -10.85
CA ALA A 119 10.18 1.44 -10.44
C ALA A 119 9.79 2.86 -10.86
N ASP A 120 8.63 2.98 -11.51
CA ASP A 120 7.97 4.25 -11.83
C ASP A 120 6.99 4.65 -10.71
N PHE A 121 6.37 3.66 -10.08
CA PHE A 121 5.38 3.81 -9.02
C PHE A 121 5.71 2.93 -7.81
N VAL A 122 5.25 3.38 -6.64
CA VAL A 122 5.28 2.61 -5.41
C VAL A 122 3.86 2.49 -4.85
N ALA A 123 3.47 1.28 -4.46
CA ALA A 123 2.23 0.99 -3.76
C ALA A 123 2.53 0.63 -2.29
N ILE A 124 2.18 1.51 -1.35
CA ILE A 124 2.33 1.25 0.08
C ILE A 124 1.06 0.59 0.61
N HIS A 125 1.19 -0.57 1.25
CA HIS A 125 0.06 -1.33 1.77
C HIS A 125 0.28 -1.81 3.20
N ASP A 126 -0.80 -1.91 3.97
CA ASP A 126 -0.75 -2.43 5.33
C ASP A 126 -0.94 -3.96 5.26
N GLY A 127 0.00 -4.76 5.75
CA GLY A 127 -0.08 -6.23 5.69
C GLY A 127 -1.35 -6.82 6.32
N ALA A 128 -1.92 -6.11 7.29
CA ALA A 128 -3.14 -6.49 8.02
C ALA A 128 -4.46 -6.21 7.26
N ARG A 129 -4.42 -5.77 6.00
CA ARG A 129 -5.59 -5.58 5.13
C ARG A 129 -5.72 -6.74 4.13
N CYS A 130 -5.90 -7.94 4.65
CA CYS A 130 -5.91 -9.18 3.87
C CYS A 130 -7.11 -9.40 2.94
N LEU A 131 -8.14 -8.54 3.03
CA LEU A 131 -9.32 -8.62 2.17
C LEU A 131 -9.17 -7.85 0.85
N ILE A 132 -8.03 -7.19 0.61
CA ILE A 132 -7.73 -6.57 -0.67
C ILE A 132 -7.75 -7.60 -1.81
N THR A 133 -8.17 -7.19 -3.01
CA THR A 133 -8.22 -8.06 -4.20
C THR A 133 -7.36 -7.50 -5.34
N PRO A 134 -6.91 -8.34 -6.29
CA PRO A 134 -6.15 -7.90 -7.46
C PRO A 134 -6.84 -6.76 -8.23
N GLU A 135 -8.18 -6.81 -8.35
CA GLU A 135 -8.98 -5.82 -9.08
C GLU A 135 -8.95 -4.47 -8.38
N LYS A 136 -9.10 -4.45 -7.04
CA LYS A 136 -9.01 -3.23 -6.23
C LYS A 136 -7.61 -2.62 -6.31
N ILE A 137 -6.56 -3.45 -6.22
CA ILE A 137 -5.18 -2.99 -6.37
C ILE A 137 -5.00 -2.37 -7.77
N SER A 138 -5.45 -3.07 -8.81
CA SER A 138 -5.36 -2.61 -10.20
C SER A 138 -6.08 -1.28 -10.42
N ALA A 139 -7.26 -1.07 -9.81
CA ALA A 139 -8.00 0.17 -9.90
C ALA A 139 -7.22 1.37 -9.31
N VAL A 140 -6.63 1.20 -8.12
CA VAL A 140 -5.84 2.27 -7.48
C VAL A 140 -4.56 2.54 -8.26
N VAL A 141 -3.87 1.50 -8.74
CA VAL A 141 -2.64 1.64 -9.54
C VAL A 141 -2.92 2.39 -10.86
N LYS A 142 -3.98 2.01 -11.59
CA LYS A 142 -4.41 2.70 -12.81
C LYS A 142 -4.74 4.17 -12.56
N ALA A 143 -5.40 4.48 -11.45
CA ALA A 143 -5.68 5.86 -11.08
C ALA A 143 -4.39 6.65 -10.82
N ALA A 144 -3.45 6.07 -10.08
CA ALA A 144 -2.16 6.70 -9.82
C ALA A 144 -1.33 6.90 -11.11
N PHE A 145 -1.37 5.96 -12.06
CA PHE A 145 -0.72 6.12 -13.37
C PHE A 145 -1.19 7.38 -14.11
N ASN A 146 -2.48 7.71 -13.99
CA ASN A 146 -3.08 8.87 -14.65
C ASN A 146 -2.94 10.17 -13.84
N LYS A 147 -2.98 10.07 -12.50
CA LYS A 147 -3.10 11.23 -11.59
C LYS A 147 -1.83 11.54 -10.81
N GLY A 148 -0.82 10.67 -10.85
CA GLY A 148 0.40 10.76 -10.07
C GLY A 148 0.29 10.14 -8.68
N ALA A 149 -0.85 10.27 -7.99
CA ALA A 149 -1.07 9.66 -6.68
C ALA A 149 -2.54 9.30 -6.47
N ALA A 150 -2.82 8.12 -5.90
CA ALA A 150 -4.15 7.66 -5.58
C ALA A 150 -4.16 6.71 -4.38
N ILE A 151 -5.26 6.66 -3.64
CA ILE A 151 -5.43 5.76 -2.50
C ILE A 151 -6.68 4.92 -2.63
N ALA A 152 -6.62 3.68 -2.13
CA ALA A 152 -7.81 2.93 -1.76
C ALA A 152 -8.56 3.70 -0.67
N ALA A 153 -9.86 3.87 -0.83
CA ALA A 153 -10.71 4.52 0.15
C ALA A 153 -12.16 4.03 0.01
N THR A 154 -12.99 4.37 0.99
CA THR A 154 -14.43 4.17 0.88
C THR A 154 -15.19 5.37 1.42
N LYS A 155 -16.33 5.72 0.84
CA LYS A 155 -17.17 6.81 1.34
C LYS A 155 -17.70 6.54 2.75
N ALA A 156 -17.85 7.58 3.54
CA ALA A 156 -18.54 7.49 4.82
C ALA A 156 -20.03 7.18 4.61
N THR A 157 -20.51 6.12 5.26
CA THR A 157 -21.93 5.72 5.26
C THR A 157 -22.69 6.37 6.40
N ASP A 158 -22.08 6.40 7.58
CA ASP A 158 -22.68 6.92 8.80
C ASP A 158 -22.63 8.45 8.87
N THR A 159 -23.46 9.02 9.73
CA THR A 159 -23.41 10.45 10.02
C THR A 159 -22.18 10.75 10.86
N MET A 160 -21.29 11.59 10.34
CA MET A 160 -20.04 11.96 11.02
C MET A 160 -20.22 13.28 11.78
N LYS A 161 -19.90 13.29 13.07
CA LYS A 161 -19.93 14.48 13.93
C LYS A 161 -18.53 15.05 14.14
N LYS A 162 -18.42 16.37 14.25
CA LYS A 162 -17.28 17.03 14.88
C LYS A 162 -17.63 17.21 16.35
N ALA A 163 -16.70 16.89 17.23
CA ALA A 163 -16.83 17.12 18.67
C ALA A 163 -15.53 17.72 19.21
N ASP A 164 -15.64 18.45 20.31
CA ASP A 164 -14.48 18.91 21.10
C ASP A 164 -13.95 17.78 22.02
N GLU A 165 -12.95 18.11 22.86
CA GLU A 165 -12.31 17.15 23.76
C GLU A 165 -13.26 16.57 24.83
N ASP A 166 -14.32 17.31 25.19
CA ASP A 166 -15.35 16.88 26.14
C ASP A 166 -16.46 16.05 25.45
N GLY A 167 -16.35 15.81 24.15
CA GLY A 167 -17.32 15.06 23.36
C GLY A 167 -18.58 15.87 23.00
N LYS A 168 -18.59 17.18 23.25
CA LYS A 168 -19.71 18.04 22.86
C LYS A 168 -19.68 18.24 21.35
N ILE A 169 -20.81 17.96 20.69
CA ILE A 169 -20.94 18.10 19.23
C ILE A 169 -20.78 19.57 18.85
N THR A 170 -19.77 19.85 18.03
CA THR A 170 -19.48 21.18 17.44
C THR A 170 -19.95 21.29 15.99
N GLY A 171 -20.34 20.18 15.37
CA GLY A 171 -20.91 20.20 14.02
C GLY A 171 -21.20 18.81 13.46
N THR A 172 -21.80 18.79 12.27
CA THR A 172 -22.01 17.57 11.47
C THR A 172 -21.27 17.75 10.14
N LEU A 173 -20.50 16.75 9.74
CA LEU A 173 -19.80 16.74 8.45
C LEU A 173 -20.75 16.36 7.31
N ASP A 174 -20.58 17.00 6.15
CA ASP A 174 -21.21 16.57 4.91
C ASP A 174 -20.58 15.24 4.45
N ARG A 175 -21.21 14.12 4.83
CA ARG A 175 -20.71 12.76 4.56
C ARG A 175 -20.44 12.50 3.08
N SER A 176 -21.08 13.22 2.15
CA SER A 176 -20.87 13.05 0.70
C SER A 176 -19.44 13.37 0.27
N LYS A 177 -18.70 14.14 1.09
CA LYS A 177 -17.31 14.55 0.88
C LYS A 177 -16.33 13.84 1.82
N ILE A 178 -16.81 12.93 2.67
CA ILE A 178 -15.97 12.25 3.66
C ILE A 178 -15.62 10.85 3.16
N TRP A 179 -14.32 10.55 3.19
CA TRP A 179 -13.76 9.27 2.80
C TRP A 179 -12.97 8.68 3.96
N ARG A 180 -13.05 7.36 4.12
CA ARG A 180 -12.22 6.58 5.02
C ARG A 180 -11.04 6.05 4.23
N ALA A 181 -9.85 6.57 4.52
CA ALA A 181 -8.62 6.14 3.88
C ALA A 181 -8.32 4.67 4.17
N GLN A 182 -7.90 3.95 3.14
CA GLN A 182 -7.44 2.58 3.19
C GLN A 182 -6.06 2.49 2.49
N THR A 183 -5.59 1.27 2.27
CA THR A 183 -4.41 0.99 1.45
C THR A 183 -4.77 -0.12 0.43
N PRO A 184 -4.11 -0.21 -0.74
CA PRO A 184 -2.86 0.47 -1.10
C PRO A 184 -3.00 1.98 -1.31
N GLN A 185 -1.92 2.70 -1.00
CA GLN A 185 -1.71 4.09 -1.40
C GLN A 185 -0.59 4.08 -2.44
N VAL A 186 -0.90 4.53 -3.65
CA VAL A 186 -0.03 4.39 -4.82
C VAL A 186 0.42 5.76 -5.30
N PHE A 187 1.73 5.91 -5.45
CA PHE A 187 2.36 7.18 -5.80
C PHE A 187 3.39 6.98 -6.89
N LYS A 188 3.50 7.95 -7.79
CA LYS A 188 4.67 8.07 -8.66
C LYS A 188 5.91 8.17 -7.77
N LYS A 189 6.96 7.41 -8.09
CA LYS A 189 8.20 7.32 -7.28
C LYS A 189 8.76 8.70 -6.94
N SER A 190 8.78 9.61 -7.91
CA SER A 190 9.21 11.01 -7.70
C SER A 190 8.37 11.78 -6.67
N ILE A 191 7.04 11.62 -6.68
CA ILE A 191 6.13 12.25 -5.72
C ILE A 191 6.44 11.72 -4.32
N TYR A 192 6.51 10.39 -4.17
CA TYR A 192 6.76 9.78 -2.87
C TYR A 192 8.14 10.18 -2.30
N PHE A 193 9.17 10.21 -3.14
CA PHE A 193 10.52 10.64 -2.74
C PHE A 193 10.54 12.08 -2.20
N VAL A 194 9.92 13.03 -2.92
CA VAL A 194 9.84 14.43 -2.48
C VAL A 194 9.04 14.54 -1.19
N SER A 195 7.95 13.79 -1.07
CA SER A 195 7.08 13.76 0.11
C SER A 195 7.82 13.31 1.37
N LEU A 196 8.59 12.22 1.27
CA LEU A 196 9.47 11.74 2.35
C LEU A 196 10.50 12.78 2.78
N LYS A 197 11.14 13.46 1.81
CA LYS A 197 12.15 14.49 2.10
C LYS A 197 11.53 15.71 2.78
N ASN A 198 10.35 16.15 2.35
CA ASN A 198 9.67 17.30 2.94
C ASN A 198 9.24 17.02 4.40
N CYS A 199 8.66 15.85 4.67
CA CYS A 199 8.17 15.51 6.01
C CYS A 199 9.28 15.47 7.06
N LYS A 200 10.45 14.95 6.71
CA LYS A 200 11.63 14.94 7.60
C LYS A 200 12.06 16.33 8.03
N SER A 201 11.95 17.31 7.14
CA SER A 201 12.38 18.69 7.42
C SER A 201 11.43 19.45 8.36
N LYS A 202 10.17 19.02 8.46
CA LYS A 202 9.10 19.76 9.17
C LYS A 202 8.64 19.12 10.46
N GLY A 203 9.09 17.89 10.79
CA GLY A 203 8.69 17.20 12.04
C GLY A 203 7.17 16.94 12.15
N ALA A 204 6.45 16.88 11.02
CA ALA A 204 5.00 16.76 11.03
C ALA A 204 4.54 15.40 11.59
N ALA A 205 3.46 15.40 12.37
CA ALA A 205 2.79 14.17 12.81
C ALA A 205 2.01 13.57 11.62
N ILE A 206 2.61 12.59 10.95
CA ILE A 206 2.05 11.94 9.76
C ILE A 206 1.27 10.68 10.17
N THR A 207 0.01 10.61 9.73
CA THR A 207 -0.88 9.45 10.00
C THR A 207 -0.86 8.41 8.88
N ASP A 208 -0.70 8.85 7.61
CA ASP A 208 -0.56 7.98 6.44
C ASP A 208 0.32 8.60 5.34
N ASP A 209 0.52 7.87 4.24
CA ASP A 209 1.44 8.30 3.18
C ASP A 209 0.83 9.37 2.26
N ALA A 210 -0.50 9.44 2.16
CA ALA A 210 -1.22 10.48 1.45
C ALA A 210 -1.00 11.86 2.10
N MET A 211 -1.08 11.92 3.44
CA MET A 211 -0.81 13.15 4.20
C MET A 211 0.60 13.70 3.94
N MET A 212 1.60 12.82 3.75
CA MET A 212 2.95 13.25 3.37
C MET A 212 2.98 13.92 2.00
N ALA A 213 2.26 13.37 1.03
CA ALA A 213 2.18 13.92 -0.33
C ALA A 213 1.41 15.24 -0.37
N GLU A 214 0.30 15.34 0.38
CA GLU A 214 -0.48 16.56 0.54
C GLU A 214 0.35 17.69 1.15
N HIS A 215 1.12 17.40 2.21
CA HIS A 215 2.03 18.36 2.84
C HIS A 215 3.17 18.83 1.93
N ALA A 216 3.54 18.01 0.94
CA ALA A 216 4.51 18.37 -0.09
C ALA A 216 3.86 19.10 -1.29
N GLY A 217 2.56 19.38 -1.24
CA GLY A 217 1.81 20.13 -2.25
C GLY A 217 1.30 19.29 -3.42
N PHE A 218 1.29 17.95 -3.29
CA PHE A 218 0.76 17.07 -4.33
C PHE A 218 -0.72 16.75 -4.11
N ASN A 219 -1.46 16.65 -5.21
CA ASN A 219 -2.84 16.18 -5.19
C ASN A 219 -2.87 14.65 -5.06
N VAL A 220 -3.67 14.14 -4.12
CA VAL A 220 -3.92 12.71 -3.92
C VAL A 220 -5.40 12.43 -4.12
N TYR A 221 -5.73 11.34 -4.82
CA TYR A 221 -7.11 11.03 -5.22
C TYR A 221 -7.63 9.76 -4.55
N CYS A 222 -8.82 9.83 -3.94
CA CYS A 222 -9.52 8.67 -3.38
C CYS A 222 -10.14 7.82 -4.50
N ILE A 223 -9.96 6.51 -4.41
CA ILE A 223 -10.56 5.51 -5.28
C ILE A 223 -11.44 4.60 -4.44
N GLU A 224 -12.72 4.51 -4.79
CA GLU A 224 -13.69 3.66 -4.09
C GLU A 224 -13.32 2.18 -4.27
N THR A 225 -12.95 1.53 -3.17
CA THR A 225 -12.56 0.11 -3.13
C THR A 225 -13.46 -0.74 -2.24
N GLY A 226 -14.58 -0.18 -1.79
CA GLY A 226 -15.53 -0.85 -0.92
C GLY A 226 -15.12 -0.84 0.55
N SER A 227 -16.09 -1.15 1.41
CA SER A 227 -15.92 -1.14 2.86
C SER A 227 -15.28 -2.41 3.42
N ASP A 228 -15.24 -3.50 2.64
CA ASP A 228 -14.75 -4.83 3.04
C ASP A 228 -13.22 -4.90 3.15
N ASN A 229 -12.46 -3.94 2.62
CA ASN A 229 -10.99 -3.88 2.78
C ASN A 229 -10.58 -3.36 4.18
N ILE A 230 -11.12 -3.99 5.22
CA ILE A 230 -10.88 -3.66 6.61
C ILE A 230 -9.46 -4.01 7.04
N LYS A 231 -8.94 -3.28 8.03
CA LYS A 231 -7.63 -3.53 8.64
C LYS A 231 -7.84 -4.28 9.93
N ILE A 232 -7.19 -5.43 10.09
CA ILE A 232 -7.23 -6.16 11.37
C ILE A 232 -6.46 -5.35 12.43
N THR A 233 -7.20 -4.83 13.38
CA THR A 233 -6.70 -4.02 14.50
C THR A 233 -7.10 -4.60 15.86
N THR A 234 -8.22 -5.31 15.93
CA THR A 234 -8.79 -5.92 17.13
C THR A 234 -9.16 -7.38 16.91
N PRO A 235 -9.39 -8.17 17.97
CA PRO A 235 -9.91 -9.53 17.84
C PRO A 235 -11.31 -9.61 17.19
N ALA A 236 -12.13 -8.56 17.29
CA ALA A 236 -13.45 -8.56 16.67
C ALA A 236 -13.34 -8.53 15.13
N ASP A 237 -12.35 -7.82 14.60
CA ASP A 237 -12.09 -7.69 13.17
C ASP A 237 -11.82 -9.05 12.51
N ILE A 238 -11.25 -10.01 13.27
CA ILE A 238 -10.97 -11.37 12.77
C ILE A 238 -12.25 -12.09 12.34
N ARG A 239 -13.34 -11.95 13.12
CA ARG A 239 -14.62 -12.60 12.78
C ARG A 239 -15.21 -12.02 11.51
N GLU A 240 -15.12 -10.71 11.34
CA GLU A 240 -15.56 -10.03 10.12
C GLU A 240 -14.75 -10.50 8.91
N VAL A 241 -13.42 -10.56 9.05
CA VAL A 241 -12.54 -11.04 7.98
C VAL A 241 -12.84 -12.49 7.58
N LEU A 242 -13.00 -13.40 8.55
CA LEU A 242 -13.35 -14.79 8.28
C LEU A 242 -14.68 -14.92 7.54
N GLY A 243 -15.70 -14.15 7.94
CA GLY A 243 -16.99 -14.14 7.26
C GLY A 243 -16.87 -13.74 5.79
N VAL A 244 -16.07 -12.72 5.48
CA VAL A 244 -15.81 -12.29 4.10
C VAL A 244 -15.03 -13.35 3.31
N LEU A 245 -13.97 -13.93 3.90
CA LEU A 245 -13.16 -14.97 3.23
C LEU A 245 -14.00 -16.21 2.89
N ASN A 246 -14.74 -16.76 3.85
CA ASN A 246 -15.58 -17.93 3.63
C ASN A 246 -16.69 -17.68 2.59
N GLY A 247 -17.23 -16.45 2.56
CA GLY A 247 -18.21 -16.04 1.56
C GLY A 247 -17.65 -15.92 0.12
N ARG A 248 -16.33 -15.80 -0.04
CA ARG A 248 -15.66 -15.82 -1.36
C ARG A 248 -15.45 -17.24 -1.86
N GLU A 249 -15.17 -18.19 -0.98
CA GLU A 249 -14.95 -19.61 -1.32
C GLU A 249 -16.26 -20.35 -1.62
N SER A 250 -17.38 -19.85 -1.11
CA SER A 250 -18.71 -20.44 -1.31
C SER A 250 -19.38 -20.05 -2.65
N LYS A 251 -18.67 -19.34 -3.54
CA LYS A 251 -19.16 -18.87 -4.84
C LYS A 251 -18.35 -19.50 -5.98
#